data_AF-A0A699Q1S6-F1
#
_entry.id   AF-A0A699Q1S6-F1
#
_cell.length_a   1.000
_cell.length_b   1.000
_cell.length_c   1.000
_cell.angle_alpha   90.00
_cell.angle_beta   90.00
_cell.angle_gamma   90.00
#
_symmetry.space_group_name_H-M   'P 1'
#
loop_
_entity.id
_entity.type
_entity.pdbx_description
1 polymer ?
#
loop_
_entity_poly.entity_id
_entity_poly.type
_entity_poly.pdbx_seq_one_letter_code
_entity_poly.pdbx_strand_id
1 'polypeptide(L)'
;NRLFPEKIGYDAKIIDLFALFYEEEKFSKLSDEDAIRLCSLLSLEVIFMGRDLVSVADDVYLRVVTDLDVWNLFPWDMDNRVFLCIGSLVDQSARNHTESIVMEEKGRI
;
A
#
# COMPACT_ATOMS: atom_id res chain seq x y z
N ASN A 1 13.17 13.42 8.66
CA ASN A 1 13.91 12.25 8.15
C ASN A 1 13.22 11.77 6.91
N ARG A 2 13.94 11.41 5.84
CA ARG A 2 13.35 10.75 4.67
C ARG A 2 13.43 9.24 4.86
N LEU A 3 12.43 8.49 4.42
CA LEU A 3 12.37 7.03 4.55
C LEU A 3 13.39 6.29 3.66
N PHE A 4 13.77 6.90 2.52
CA PHE A 4 14.72 6.32 1.56
C PHE A 4 15.67 7.38 0.98
N PRO A 5 16.50 8.04 1.80
CA PRO A 5 17.38 9.10 1.31
C PRO A 5 18.38 8.59 0.26
N GLU A 6 18.76 7.31 0.32
CA GLU A 6 19.70 6.66 -0.60
C GLU A 6 19.06 6.10 -1.89
N LYS A 7 17.73 6.04 -1.99
CA LYS A 7 17.04 5.48 -3.17
C LYS A 7 16.31 6.51 -4.03
N ILE A 8 16.47 7.81 -3.75
CA ILE A 8 15.93 8.87 -4.60
C ILE A 8 16.61 8.79 -5.98
N GLY A 9 15.84 8.45 -7.02
CA GLY A 9 16.34 8.28 -8.39
C GLY A 9 16.84 6.86 -8.74
N TYR A 10 16.56 5.85 -7.89
CA TYR A 10 16.82 4.43 -8.17
C TYR A 10 15.52 3.63 -8.26
N ASP A 11 15.51 2.59 -9.10
CA ASP A 11 14.38 1.64 -9.26
C ASP A 11 14.19 0.79 -7.98
N ALA A 12 13.64 1.38 -6.92
CA ALA A 12 13.32 0.66 -5.68
C ALA A 12 12.19 -0.33 -5.95
N LYS A 13 12.41 -1.60 -5.61
CA LYS A 13 11.38 -2.63 -5.75
C LYS A 13 10.47 -2.65 -4.54
N ILE A 14 9.24 -3.12 -4.70
CA ILE A 14 8.29 -3.28 -3.59
C ILE A 14 8.87 -4.19 -2.50
N ILE A 15 9.66 -5.22 -2.87
CA ILE A 15 10.38 -6.08 -1.91
C ILE A 15 11.38 -5.31 -1.03
N ASP A 16 11.95 -4.22 -1.52
CA ASP A 16 12.84 -3.38 -0.74
C ASP A 16 12.09 -2.60 0.36
N LEU A 17 10.84 -2.23 0.08
CA LEU A 17 9.95 -1.62 1.07
C LEU A 17 9.56 -2.66 2.13
N PHE A 18 9.31 -3.89 1.71
CA PHE A 18 9.01 -5.02 2.60
C PHE A 18 10.20 -5.36 3.52
N ALA A 19 11.44 -5.26 3.03
CA ALA A 19 12.63 -5.54 3.84
C ALA A 19 12.69 -4.69 5.12
N LEU A 20 12.15 -3.46 5.09
CA LEU A 20 12.06 -2.61 6.28
C LEU A 20 11.12 -3.16 7.37
N PHE A 21 10.11 -3.97 7.01
CA PHE A 21 9.24 -4.64 8.00
C PHE A 21 9.89 -5.87 8.63
N TYR A 22 10.75 -6.56 7.89
CA TYR A 22 11.46 -7.74 8.39
C TYR A 22 12.62 -7.38 9.32
N GLU A 23 13.15 -6.16 9.21
CA GLU A 23 14.16 -5.64 10.11
C GLU A 23 13.51 -4.87 11.26
N GLU A 24 13.08 -5.59 12.30
CA GLU A 24 12.41 -5.02 13.49
C GLU A 24 13.16 -3.83 14.09
N GLU A 25 14.50 -3.87 14.09
CA GLU A 25 15.34 -2.78 14.60
C GLU A 25 15.33 -1.52 13.72
N LYS A 26 15.06 -1.66 12.41
CA LYS A 26 14.88 -0.51 11.52
C LYS A 26 13.45 0.01 11.61
N PHE A 27 12.47 -0.89 11.61
CA PHE A 27 11.06 -0.53 11.71
C PHE A 27 10.75 0.21 13.02
N SER A 28 11.27 -0.28 14.15
CA SER A 28 11.09 0.34 15.47
C SER A 28 11.74 1.73 15.62
N LYS A 29 12.65 2.10 14.72
CA LYS A 29 13.27 3.43 14.66
C LYS A 29 12.51 4.41 13.76
N LEU A 30 11.49 3.95 13.04
CA LEU A 30 10.62 4.82 12.27
C LEU A 30 9.74 5.65 13.22
N SER A 31 9.46 6.88 12.81
CA SER A 31 8.37 7.63 13.44
C SER A 31 7.03 6.95 13.12
N ASP A 32 6.03 7.11 13.98
CA ASP A 32 4.67 6.59 13.73
C ASP A 32 4.15 7.03 12.36
N GLU A 33 4.44 8.28 11.98
CA GLU A 33 4.01 8.87 10.72
C GLU A 33 4.67 8.19 9.52
N ASP A 34 5.99 7.94 9.60
CA ASP A 34 6.74 7.23 8.56
C ASP A 34 6.31 5.76 8.45
N ALA A 35 6.04 5.11 9.57
CA ALA A 35 5.52 3.74 9.61
C ALA A 35 4.14 3.65 8.95
N ILE A 36 3.21 4.57 9.27
CA ILE A 36 1.88 4.64 8.65
C ILE A 36 1.99 4.84 7.13
N ARG A 37 2.88 5.72 6.65
CA ARG A 37 3.06 5.97 5.22
C ARG A 37 3.62 4.75 4.50
N LEU A 38 4.62 4.09 5.09
CA LEU A 38 5.20 2.87 4.53
C LEU A 38 4.16 1.74 4.46
N CYS A 39 3.38 1.53 5.52
CA CYS A 39 2.24 0.59 5.53
C CYS A 39 1.21 0.93 4.45
N SER A 40 0.88 2.21 4.30
CA SER A 40 -0.10 2.69 3.32
C SER A 40 0.37 2.47 1.88
N LEU A 41 1.66 2.71 1.60
CA LEU A 41 2.24 2.47 0.29
C LEU A 41 2.28 0.98 -0.07
N LEU A 42 2.70 0.12 0.87
CA LEU A 42 2.66 -1.32 0.64
C LEU A 42 1.23 -1.82 0.39
N SER A 43 0.26 -1.32 1.15
CA SER A 43 -1.14 -1.63 0.93
C SER A 43 -1.60 -1.17 -0.45
N LEU A 44 -1.20 0.02 -0.88
CA LEU A 44 -1.52 0.54 -2.21
C LEU A 44 -0.92 -0.31 -3.33
N GLU A 45 0.38 -0.56 -3.28
CA GLU A 45 1.11 -1.28 -4.32
C GLU A 45 0.69 -2.75 -4.41
N VAL A 46 0.57 -3.45 -3.27
CA VAL A 46 0.33 -4.91 -3.25
C VAL A 46 -1.15 -5.25 -3.16
N ILE A 47 -1.91 -4.59 -2.28
CA ILE A 47 -3.32 -4.95 -2.03
C ILE A 47 -4.21 -4.27 -3.05
N PHE A 48 -4.09 -2.95 -3.21
CA PHE A 48 -4.99 -2.20 -4.07
C PHE A 48 -4.65 -2.36 -5.55
N MET A 49 -3.38 -2.26 -5.92
CA MET A 49 -2.93 -2.37 -7.32
C MET A 49 -2.57 -3.81 -7.74
N GLY A 50 -2.50 -4.75 -6.80
CA GLY A 50 -2.22 -6.16 -7.09
C GLY A 50 -0.83 -6.40 -7.68
N ARG A 51 0.16 -5.55 -7.35
CA ARG A 51 1.50 -5.65 -7.95
C ARG A 51 2.37 -6.66 -7.22
N ASP A 52 3.18 -7.38 -8.00
CA ASP A 52 4.14 -8.33 -7.47
C ASP A 52 5.28 -7.62 -6.74
N LEU A 53 5.81 -8.25 -5.68
CA LEU A 53 6.90 -7.70 -4.85
C LEU A 53 8.18 -7.39 -5.64
N VAL A 54 8.40 -8.06 -6.78
CA VAL A 54 9.57 -7.82 -7.65
C VAL A 54 9.40 -6.59 -8.55
N SER A 55 8.19 -6.03 -8.61
CA SER A 55 7.89 -4.83 -9.40
C SER A 55 8.57 -3.60 -8.79
N VAL A 56 8.98 -2.68 -9.66
CA VAL A 56 9.51 -1.38 -9.26
C VAL A 56 8.36 -0.52 -8.73
N ALA A 57 8.45 -0.06 -7.49
CA ALA A 57 7.45 0.84 -6.91
C ALA A 57 7.38 2.13 -7.72
N ASP A 58 6.20 2.72 -7.88
CA ASP A 58 6.05 3.94 -8.68
C ASP A 58 6.83 5.08 -8.00
N ASP A 59 7.74 5.71 -8.74
CA ASP A 59 8.59 6.81 -8.26
C ASP A 59 7.77 7.99 -7.73
N VAL A 60 6.55 8.19 -8.26
CA VAL A 60 5.60 9.17 -7.71
C VAL A 60 5.25 8.82 -6.26
N TYR A 61 4.88 7.57 -5.97
CA TYR A 61 4.47 7.18 -4.63
C TYR A 61 5.65 7.06 -3.66
N LEU A 62 6.84 6.66 -4.15
CA LEU A 62 8.07 6.69 -3.36
C LEU A 62 8.39 8.12 -2.89
N ARG A 63 8.33 9.12 -3.79
CA ARG A 63 8.53 10.52 -3.42
C ARG A 63 7.52 11.00 -2.38
N VAL A 64 6.25 10.66 -2.59
CA VAL A 64 5.15 11.00 -1.67
C VAL A 64 5.38 10.41 -0.28
N VAL A 65 5.81 9.16 -0.16
CA VAL A 65 6.12 8.54 1.15
C VAL A 65 7.33 9.19 1.84
N THR A 66 8.31 9.68 1.07
CA THR A 66 9.54 10.23 1.64
C THR A 66 9.40 11.64 2.22
N ASP A 67 8.31 12.36 1.95
CA ASP A 67 8.12 13.75 2.36
C ASP A 67 6.66 14.00 2.81
N LEU A 68 6.48 14.35 4.08
CA LEU A 68 5.16 14.52 4.68
C LEU A 68 4.37 15.68 4.07
N ASP A 69 5.04 16.77 3.71
CA ASP A 69 4.37 17.92 3.12
C ASP A 69 3.88 17.55 1.72
N VAL A 70 4.67 16.77 0.97
CA VAL A 70 4.25 16.22 -0.33
C VAL A 70 3.10 15.23 -0.18
N TRP A 71 3.12 14.38 0.85
CA TRP A 71 2.02 13.44 1.13
C TRP A 71 0.69 14.14 1.38
N ASN A 72 0.70 15.19 2.20
CA ASN A 72 -0.50 15.95 2.54
C ASN A 72 -1.02 16.79 1.37
N LEU A 73 -0.14 17.23 0.48
CA LEU A 73 -0.48 17.98 -0.73
C LEU A 73 -0.78 17.09 -1.94
N PHE A 74 -0.55 15.79 -1.84
CA PHE A 74 -0.78 14.87 -2.95
C PHE A 74 -2.28 14.78 -3.24
N PRO A 75 -2.70 14.92 -4.51
CA PRO A 75 -4.11 14.91 -4.88
C PRO A 75 -4.65 13.47 -4.95
N TRP A 76 -4.77 12.83 -3.78
CA TRP A 76 -5.25 11.44 -3.63
C TRP A 76 -6.61 11.20 -4.29
N ASP A 77 -7.45 12.23 -4.32
CA ASP A 77 -8.78 12.24 -4.94
C ASP A 77 -8.74 12.29 -6.47
N MET A 78 -7.63 12.73 -7.07
CA MET A 78 -7.47 12.86 -8.52
C MET A 78 -6.69 11.71 -9.16
N ASP A 79 -5.99 10.88 -8.38
CA ASP A 79 -5.32 9.70 -8.93
C ASP A 79 -6.35 8.59 -9.20
N ASN A 80 -6.83 8.56 -10.45
CA ASN A 80 -7.80 7.59 -10.93
C ASN A 80 -7.38 6.14 -10.68
N ARG A 81 -6.06 5.84 -10.58
CA ARG A 81 -5.60 4.47 -10.30
C ARG A 81 -5.99 4.05 -8.89
N VAL A 82 -5.77 4.92 -7.90
CA VAL A 82 -6.12 4.68 -6.50
C VAL A 82 -7.64 4.52 -6.36
N PHE A 83 -8.40 5.44 -6.95
CA PHE A 83 -9.87 5.41 -6.90
C PHE A 83 -10.46 4.12 -7.49
N LEU A 84 -10.01 3.73 -8.69
CA LEU A 84 -10.48 2.51 -9.36
C LEU A 84 -10.11 1.24 -8.60
N CYS A 85 -8.89 1.17 -8.06
CA CYS A 85 -8.43 0.03 -7.27
C CYS A 85 -9.26 -0.13 -5.99
N ILE A 86 -9.48 0.94 -5.23
CA ILE A 86 -10.30 0.89 -4.02
C ILE A 86 -11.73 0.46 -4.36
N GLY A 87 -12.33 1.03 -5.40
CA GLY A 87 -13.67 0.64 -5.86
C GLY A 87 -13.75 -0.87 -6.17
N SER A 88 -12.81 -1.38 -6.97
CA SER A 88 -12.73 -2.80 -7.31
C SER A 88 -12.57 -3.71 -6.08
N LEU A 89 -11.75 -3.33 -5.10
CA LEU A 89 -11.59 -4.13 -3.88
C LEU A 89 -12.83 -4.12 -2.99
N VAL A 90 -13.49 -2.98 -2.85
CA VAL A 90 -14.76 -2.89 -2.11
C VAL A 90 -15.81 -3.80 -2.76
N ASP A 91 -15.91 -3.76 -4.09
CA ASP A 91 -16.81 -4.64 -4.85
C ASP A 91 -16.46 -6.12 -4.71
N GLN A 92 -15.17 -6.47 -4.68
CA GLN A 92 -14.72 -7.84 -4.43
C GLN A 92 -15.05 -8.29 -3.01
N SER A 93 -14.79 -7.45 -2.01
CA SER A 93 -15.07 -7.73 -0.60
C SER A 93 -16.57 -7.94 -0.36
N ALA A 94 -17.41 -7.07 -0.92
CA ALA A 94 -18.86 -7.17 -0.85
C ALA A 94 -19.39 -8.47 -1.48
N ARG A 95 -18.83 -8.86 -2.64
CA ARG A 95 -19.16 -10.14 -3.29
C ARG A 95 -18.76 -11.33 -2.42
N ASN A 96 -17.53 -11.36 -1.93
CA ASN A 96 -17.02 -12.45 -1.08
C ASN A 96 -17.84 -12.59 0.21
N HIS A 97 -18.24 -11.47 0.81
CA HIS A 97 -19.09 -11.48 2.00
C HIS A 97 -20.48 -12.09 1.71
N THR A 98 -21.08 -11.72 0.58
CA THR A 98 -22.37 -12.27 0.15
C THR A 98 -22.28 -13.77 -0.14
N GLU A 99 -21.22 -14.22 -0.81
CA GLU A 99 -20.97 -15.65 -1.08
C GLU A 99 -20.78 -16.44 0.21
N SER A 100 -20.05 -15.89 1.20
CA SER A 100 -19.88 -16.51 2.52
C SER A 100 -21.21 -16.74 3.24
N ILE A 101 -22.12 -15.75 3.20
CA ILE A 101 -23.44 -15.85 3.82
C ILE A 101 -24.28 -16.95 3.14
N VAL A 102 -24.31 -16.97 1.81
CA VAL A 102 -25.07 -17.97 1.03
C VAL A 102 -24.57 -19.40 1.30
N MET A 103 -23.26 -19.59 1.45
CA MET A 103 -22.67 -20.88 1.79
C MET A 103 -23.04 -21.32 3.21
N GLU A 104 -23.07 -20.39 4.16
CA GLU A 104 -23.44 -20.67 5.55
C GLU A 104 -24.93 -21.04 5.68
N GLU A 105 -25.81 -20.37 4.94
CA GLU A 105 -27.24 -20.71 4.90
C GLU A 105 -27.49 -22.08 4.24
N LYS A 106 -26.79 -22.40 3.14
CA LYS A 106 -26.90 -23.72 2.50
C LYS A 106 -26.40 -24.87 3.37
N GLY A 107 -25.44 -24.64 4.26
CA GLY A 107 -24.95 -25.64 5.21
C GLY A 107 -25.86 -25.89 6.41
N ARG A 108 -26.92 -25.09 6.57
CA ARG A 108 -27.85 -25.13 7.71
C ARG A 108 -29.19 -25.83 7.41
N ILE A 109 -29.41 -26.29 6.17
CA ILE A 109 -30.64 -26.96 5.69
C ILE A 109 -30.38 -28.45 5.49
#